data_AF-A0A849R7V0-F1
#
_entry.id   AF-A0A849R7V0-F1
#
_cell.length_a   1.000
_cell.length_b   1.000
_cell.length_c   1.000
_cell.angle_alpha   90.00
_cell.angle_beta   90.00
_cell.angle_gamma   90.00
#
_symmetry.space_group_name_H-M   'P 1'
#
loop_
_entity.id
_entity.type
_entity.pdbx_description
1 polymer ?
#
loop_
_entity_poly.entity_id
_entity_poly.type
_entity_poly.pdbx_seq_one_letter_code
_entity_poly.pdbx_strand_id
1 'polypeptide(L)'
;ALTAYKEQQYAERGFRFLKDPFFFANSMFLKNEGRIVAMVMVMGLALVVYSLAEKKLREALESENETIPDQKKKPTNKPTMRRVFQVFEGITILYQSSKIVKVLNLRPIHGKILALLGSEYEKMYCTCYG
;
A
#
# COMPACT_ATOMS: atom_id res chain seq x y z
N ALA A 1 -4.53 4.47 31.61
CA ALA A 1 -4.58 3.00 31.44
C ALA A 1 -5.20 2.58 30.10
N LEU A 2 -6.33 3.15 29.66
CA LEU A 2 -7.00 2.74 28.41
C LEU A 2 -6.29 3.16 27.11
N THR A 3 -5.49 4.22 27.14
CA THR A 3 -4.72 4.74 26.00
C THR A 3 -3.56 3.81 25.61
N ALA A 4 -2.79 3.34 26.60
CA ALA A 4 -1.68 2.39 26.38
C ALA A 4 -2.17 1.06 25.76
N TYR A 5 -3.36 0.59 26.15
CA TYR A 5 -3.95 -0.63 25.58
C TYR A 5 -4.38 -0.45 24.12
N LYS A 6 -4.86 0.74 23.73
CA LYS A 6 -5.16 1.08 22.32
C LYS A 6 -3.88 1.13 21.48
N GLU A 7 -2.80 1.69 22.00
CA GLU A 7 -1.50 1.77 21.31
C GLU A 7 -0.86 0.38 21.13
N GLN A 8 -1.01 -0.51 22.11
CA GLN A 8 -0.56 -1.90 22.03
C GLN A 8 -1.29 -2.67 20.91
N GLN A 9 -2.58 -2.40 20.68
CA GLN A 9 -3.36 -3.00 19.59
C GLN A 9 -2.86 -2.57 18.19
N TYR A 10 -2.33 -1.35 18.06
CA TYR A 10 -1.68 -0.89 16.82
C TYR A 10 -0.35 -1.61 16.58
N ALA A 11 0.46 -1.79 17.63
CA ALA A 11 1.70 -2.55 17.54
C ALA A 11 1.44 -4.02 17.15
N GLU A 12 0.46 -4.68 17.78
CA GLU A 12 0.09 -6.07 17.48
C GLU A 12 -0.44 -6.26 16.05
N ARG A 13 -1.20 -5.29 15.51
CA ARG A 13 -1.58 -5.29 14.08
C ARG A 13 -0.37 -5.16 13.17
N GLY A 14 0.60 -4.31 13.54
CA GLY A 14 1.89 -4.20 12.86
C GLY A 14 2.62 -5.55 12.84
N PHE A 15 2.73 -6.24 13.97
CA PHE A 15 3.36 -7.57 14.04
C PHE A 15 2.59 -8.67 13.30
N ARG A 16 1.26 -8.60 13.22
CA ARG A 16 0.47 -9.52 12.39
C ARG A 16 0.74 -9.28 10.90
N PHE A 17 0.92 -8.03 10.48
CA PHE A 17 1.37 -7.69 9.14
C PHE A 17 2.79 -8.20 8.86
N LEU A 18 3.69 -8.14 9.86
CA LEU A 18 5.04 -8.73 9.77
C LEU A 18 5.03 -10.25 9.53
N LYS A 19 3.96 -10.94 9.93
CA LYS A 19 3.80 -12.38 9.73
C LYS A 19 2.98 -12.74 8.49
N ASP A 20 2.55 -11.75 7.69
CA ASP A 20 1.68 -11.99 6.55
C ASP A 20 2.46 -12.67 5.40
N PRO A 21 1.94 -13.74 4.78
CA PRO A 21 2.62 -14.49 3.72
C PRO A 21 2.97 -13.64 2.49
N PHE A 22 2.33 -12.48 2.29
CA PHE A 22 2.74 -11.52 1.25
C PHE A 22 4.13 -10.89 1.49
N PHE A 23 4.65 -10.91 2.72
CA PHE A 23 5.97 -10.35 3.07
C PHE A 23 7.13 -11.37 2.97
N PHE A 24 6.91 -12.53 2.37
CA PHE A 24 7.98 -13.48 1.99
C PHE A 24 8.89 -13.98 3.13
N ALA A 25 8.56 -13.73 4.41
CA ALA A 25 9.36 -14.17 5.56
C ALA A 25 9.53 -15.70 5.61
N ASN A 26 8.57 -16.46 5.07
CA ASN A 26 8.69 -17.92 4.94
C ASN A 26 9.61 -18.38 3.79
N SER A 27 9.88 -17.53 2.79
CA SER A 27 10.71 -17.90 1.62
C SER A 27 12.18 -17.52 1.77
N MET A 28 12.47 -16.48 2.57
CA MET A 28 13.84 -16.18 2.97
C MET A 28 14.18 -17.12 4.11
N PHE A 29 14.92 -18.20 3.84
CA PHE A 29 15.51 -19.07 4.86
C PHE A 29 16.45 -18.25 5.76
N LEU A 30 15.86 -17.56 6.74
CA LEU A 30 16.52 -16.71 7.73
C LEU A 30 17.14 -17.59 8.80
N LYS A 31 18.17 -18.32 8.43
CA LYS A 31 18.95 -19.17 9.34
C LYS A 31 19.99 -18.38 10.15
N ASN A 32 20.27 -17.14 9.75
CA ASN A 32 21.28 -16.27 10.37
C ASN A 32 20.60 -15.09 11.08
N GLU A 33 20.90 -14.91 12.36
CA GLU A 33 20.35 -13.87 13.24
C GLU A 33 20.50 -12.46 12.64
N GLY A 34 21.64 -12.16 12.00
CA GLY A 34 21.86 -10.84 11.37
C GLY A 34 20.86 -10.54 10.25
N ARG A 35 20.45 -11.57 9.48
CA ARG A 35 19.44 -11.42 8.43
C ARG A 35 18.04 -11.18 9.02
N ILE A 36 17.73 -11.80 10.16
CA ILE A 36 16.46 -11.59 10.88
C ILE A 36 16.36 -10.15 11.33
N VAL A 37 17.41 -9.63 11.98
CA VAL A 37 17.43 -8.24 12.46
C VAL A 37 17.29 -7.26 11.29
N ALA A 38 18.06 -7.46 10.22
CA ALA A 38 17.95 -6.62 9.01
C ALA A 38 16.53 -6.64 8.41
N MET A 39 15.92 -7.82 8.31
CA MET A 39 14.56 -7.94 7.77
C MET A 39 13.54 -7.24 8.66
N VAL A 40 13.61 -7.41 9.99
CA VAL A 40 12.71 -6.72 10.93
C VAL A 40 12.83 -5.19 10.80
N MET A 41 14.05 -4.66 10.63
CA MET A 41 14.25 -3.23 10.41
C MET A 41 13.61 -2.75 9.09
N VAL A 42 13.83 -3.46 7.98
CA VAL A 42 13.22 -3.13 6.68
C VAL A 42 11.69 -3.17 6.76
N MET A 43 11.14 -4.18 7.43
CA MET A 43 9.69 -4.29 7.58
C MET A 43 9.11 -3.24 8.52
N GLY A 44 9.84 -2.83 9.55
CA GLY A 44 9.49 -1.68 10.40
C GLY A 44 9.42 -0.38 9.60
N LEU A 45 10.42 -0.13 8.73
CA LEU A 45 10.39 1.01 7.81
C LEU A 45 9.20 0.94 6.85
N ALA A 46 8.91 -0.24 6.29
CA ALA A 46 7.76 -0.43 5.42
C ALA A 46 6.45 -0.12 6.16
N LEU A 47 6.29 -0.55 7.41
CA LEU A 47 5.11 -0.23 8.23
C LEU A 47 4.92 1.28 8.44
N VAL A 48 6.01 2.02 8.65
CA VAL A 48 5.96 3.49 8.76
C VAL A 48 5.48 4.11 7.45
N VAL A 49 6.06 3.71 6.32
CA VAL A 49 5.65 4.19 4.99
C VAL A 49 4.16 3.88 4.72
N TYR A 50 3.71 2.66 5.02
CA TYR A 50 2.31 2.27 4.87
C TYR A 50 1.39 3.11 5.74
N SER A 51 1.77 3.37 7.00
CA SER A 51 0.96 4.15 7.94
C SER A 51 0.82 5.60 7.51
N LEU A 52 1.91 6.21 7.02
CA LEU A 52 1.90 7.57 6.47
C LEU A 52 1.05 7.66 5.20
N ALA A 53 1.19 6.71 4.29
CA ALA A 53 0.40 6.67 3.07
C ALA A 53 -1.10 6.45 3.37
N GLU A 54 -1.42 5.55 4.32
CA GLU A 54 -2.80 5.31 4.78
C GLU A 54 -3.42 6.55 5.38
N LYS A 55 -2.67 7.27 6.23
CA LYS A 55 -3.10 8.54 6.82
C LYS A 55 -3.40 9.56 5.73
N LYS A 56 -2.45 9.78 4.80
CA LYS A 56 -2.60 10.73 3.69
C LYS A 56 -3.84 10.44 2.85
N LEU A 57 -4.06 9.17 2.47
CA LEU A 57 -5.23 8.81 1.66
C LEU A 57 -6.55 9.02 2.42
N ARG A 58 -6.59 8.70 3.71
CA ARG A 58 -7.79 8.91 4.54
C ARG A 58 -8.12 10.38 4.71
N GLU A 59 -7.11 11.22 4.91
CA GLU A 59 -7.28 12.68 4.98
C GLU A 59 -7.83 13.23 3.66
N ALA A 60 -7.30 12.79 2.51
CA ALA A 60 -7.81 13.17 1.20
C ALA A 60 -9.29 12.76 1.01
N LEU A 61 -9.62 11.50 1.33
CA LEU A 61 -10.99 10.98 1.26
C LEU A 61 -11.96 11.75 2.16
N GLU A 62 -11.52 12.13 3.37
CA GLU A 62 -12.34 12.92 4.29
C GLU A 62 -12.54 14.36 3.77
N SER A 63 -11.48 14.99 3.25
CA SER A 63 -11.53 16.36 2.73
C SER A 63 -12.42 16.50 1.49
N GLU A 64 -12.42 15.50 0.61
CA GLU A 64 -13.23 15.48 -0.61
C GLU A 64 -14.61 14.81 -0.39
N ASN A 65 -14.88 14.33 0.83
CA ASN A 65 -16.08 13.57 1.19
C ASN A 65 -16.33 12.36 0.27
N GLU A 66 -15.24 11.68 -0.08
CA GLU A 66 -15.18 10.59 -1.05
C GLU A 66 -15.00 9.23 -0.39
N THR A 67 -15.35 8.17 -1.14
CA THR A 67 -15.16 6.78 -0.67
C THR A 67 -14.56 5.89 -1.76
N ILE A 68 -13.89 4.83 -1.32
CA ILE A 68 -13.43 3.74 -2.18
C ILE A 68 -14.01 2.40 -1.73
N PRO A 69 -14.17 1.40 -2.62
CA PRO A 69 -14.71 0.11 -2.27
C PRO A 69 -13.74 -0.71 -1.40
N ASP A 70 -14.24 -1.24 -0.29
CA ASP A 70 -13.54 -2.20 0.55
C ASP A 70 -13.42 -3.60 -0.13
N GLN A 71 -12.94 -4.62 0.59
CA GLN A 71 -12.85 -5.99 0.06
C GLN A 71 -14.21 -6.61 -0.26
N LYS A 72 -15.27 -6.18 0.44
CA LYS A 72 -16.66 -6.59 0.22
C LYS A 72 -17.40 -5.65 -0.76
N LYS A 73 -16.67 -4.77 -1.44
CA LYS A 73 -17.17 -3.73 -2.37
C LYS A 73 -18.08 -2.67 -1.71
N LYS A 74 -18.07 -2.56 -0.38
CA LYS A 74 -18.79 -1.51 0.34
C LYS A 74 -17.99 -0.21 0.31
N PRO A 75 -18.64 0.96 0.16
CA PRO A 75 -17.94 2.24 0.22
C PRO A 75 -17.34 2.46 1.60
N THR A 76 -16.06 2.87 1.65
CA THR A 76 -15.37 3.27 2.87
C THR A 76 -14.47 4.47 2.63
N ASN A 77 -14.44 5.39 3.60
CA ASN A 77 -13.47 6.48 3.68
C ASN A 77 -12.26 6.13 4.55
N LYS A 78 -12.23 4.92 5.13
CA LYS A 78 -11.13 4.43 5.99
C LYS A 78 -10.48 3.17 5.42
N PRO A 79 -10.03 3.16 4.16
CA PRO A 79 -9.35 2.00 3.59
C PRO A 79 -8.01 1.75 4.30
N THR A 80 -7.49 0.54 4.20
CA THR A 80 -6.11 0.25 4.56
C THR A 80 -5.20 0.36 3.35
N MET A 81 -3.94 0.75 3.54
CA MET A 81 -3.01 0.84 2.39
C MET A 81 -2.76 -0.53 1.75
N ARG A 82 -2.84 -1.62 2.54
CA ARG A 82 -2.87 -2.98 2.01
C ARG A 82 -4.00 -3.19 1.00
N ARG A 83 -5.22 -2.75 1.31
CA ARG A 83 -6.36 -2.88 0.38
C ARG A 83 -6.13 -2.06 -0.88
N VAL A 84 -5.56 -0.87 -0.76
CA VAL A 84 -5.21 -0.03 -1.90
C VAL A 84 -4.23 -0.76 -2.82
N PHE A 85 -3.15 -1.34 -2.29
CA PHE A 85 -2.22 -2.12 -3.11
C PHE A 85 -2.90 -3.30 -3.83
N GLN A 86 -3.81 -4.02 -3.15
CA GLN A 86 -4.61 -5.08 -3.80
C GLN A 86 -5.50 -4.58 -4.94
N VAL A 87 -5.95 -3.32 -4.90
CA VAL A 87 -6.69 -2.73 -6.03
C VAL A 87 -5.78 -2.53 -7.23
N PHE A 88 -4.51 -2.17 -7.01
CA PHE A 88 -3.48 -1.96 -8.02
C PHE A 88 -2.81 -3.26 -8.51
N GLU A 89 -3.03 -4.39 -7.84
CA GLU A 89 -2.61 -5.71 -8.34
C GLU A 89 -3.20 -5.96 -9.75
N GLY A 90 -2.36 -6.51 -10.63
CA GLY A 90 -2.73 -6.81 -12.01
C GLY A 90 -2.54 -5.65 -13.01
N ILE A 91 -2.06 -4.48 -12.56
CA ILE A 91 -1.53 -3.48 -13.49
C ILE A 91 -0.25 -4.04 -14.12
N THR A 92 -0.18 -4.02 -15.45
CA THR A 92 0.96 -4.58 -16.20
C THR A 92 1.65 -3.48 -16.98
N ILE A 93 2.97 -3.46 -16.97
CA ILE A 93 3.78 -2.48 -17.70
C ILE A 93 4.40 -3.17 -18.91
N LEU A 94 4.14 -2.62 -20.10
CA LEU A 94 4.75 -3.08 -21.35
C LEU A 94 6.03 -2.29 -21.61
N TYR A 95 7.14 -3.01 -21.79
CA TYR A 95 8.44 -2.45 -22.15
C TYR A 95 8.80 -2.80 -23.59
N GLN A 96 9.38 -1.85 -24.31
CA GLN A 96 10.02 -2.06 -25.60
C GLN A 96 11.40 -1.40 -25.56
N SER A 97 12.45 -2.19 -25.82
CA SER A 97 13.85 -1.71 -25.80
C SER A 97 14.18 -0.88 -24.55
N SER A 98 13.75 -1.36 -23.38
CA SER A 98 13.95 -0.74 -22.06
C SER A 98 13.21 0.59 -21.82
N LYS A 99 12.32 1.00 -22.73
CA LYS A 99 11.39 2.12 -22.53
C LYS A 99 10.01 1.60 -22.17
N ILE A 100 9.34 2.27 -21.24
CA ILE A 100 7.94 1.98 -20.95
C ILE A 100 7.11 2.47 -22.13
N VAL A 101 6.38 1.55 -22.76
CA VAL A 101 5.52 1.86 -23.91
C VAL A 101 4.09 2.07 -23.45
N LYS A 102 3.61 1.26 -22.50
CA LYS A 102 2.22 1.34 -22.08
C LYS A 102 2.00 0.74 -20.70
N VAL A 103 1.12 1.35 -19.93
CA VAL A 103 0.56 0.75 -18.71
C VAL A 103 -0.81 0.16 -19.05
N LEU A 104 -0.98 -1.13 -18.80
CA LEU A 104 -2.19 -1.91 -19.09
C LEU A 104 -2.98 -2.16 -17.81
N ASN A 105 -4.30 -2.38 -17.97
CA ASN A 105 -5.24 -2.72 -16.90
C ASN A 105 -5.42 -1.60 -15.84
N LEU A 106 -5.19 -0.34 -16.22
CA LEU A 106 -5.61 0.84 -15.47
C LEU A 106 -7.14 1.00 -15.59
N ARG A 107 -7.84 0.83 -14.48
CA ARG A 107 -9.29 0.96 -14.33
C ARG A 107 -9.62 2.32 -13.71
N PRO A 108 -10.88 2.81 -13.83
CA PRO A 108 -11.28 4.10 -13.26
C PRO A 108 -10.99 4.25 -11.76
N ILE A 109 -11.07 3.15 -11.00
CA ILE A 109 -10.76 3.16 -9.57
C ILE A 109 -9.29 3.49 -9.28
N HIS A 110 -8.37 3.11 -10.16
CA HIS A 110 -6.95 3.46 -10.01
C HIS A 110 -6.77 4.96 -10.20
N GLY A 111 -7.36 5.53 -11.25
CA GLY A 111 -7.35 6.97 -11.49
C GLY A 111 -7.90 7.77 -10.30
N LYS A 112 -9.05 7.34 -9.74
CA LYS A 112 -9.62 7.98 -8.54
C LYS A 112 -8.65 7.98 -7.36
N ILE A 113 -8.01 6.84 -7.08
CA ILE A 113 -7.06 6.73 -5.96
C ILE A 113 -5.80 7.58 -6.22
N LEU A 114 -5.30 7.60 -7.47
CA LEU A 114 -4.14 8.41 -7.84
C LEU A 114 -4.42 9.92 -7.71
N ALA A 115 -5.60 10.37 -8.16
CA ALA A 115 -6.04 11.76 -8.02
C ALA A 115 -6.08 12.19 -6.55
N LEU A 116 -6.65 11.35 -5.66
CA LEU A 116 -6.70 11.59 -4.22
C LEU A 116 -5.31 11.65 -3.56
N LEU A 117 -4.32 10.94 -4.09
CA LEU A 117 -2.94 10.96 -3.57
C LEU A 117 -2.14 12.16 -4.10
N GLY A 118 -2.49 12.66 -5.29
CA GLY A 118 -1.93 13.84 -5.94
C GLY A 118 -1.24 13.54 -7.27
N SER A 119 -0.98 14.60 -8.03
CA SER A 119 -0.44 14.56 -9.41
C SER A 119 0.93 13.88 -9.54
N GLU A 120 1.75 13.89 -8.50
CA GLU A 120 3.04 13.19 -8.48
C GLU A 120 2.87 11.67 -8.64
N TYR A 121 1.78 11.10 -8.08
CA TYR A 121 1.48 9.68 -8.20
C TYR A 121 0.92 9.36 -9.58
N GLU A 122 0.07 10.23 -10.13
CA GLU A 122 -0.46 10.08 -11.49
C GLU A 122 0.66 10.02 -12.53
N LYS A 123 1.67 10.89 -12.44
CA LYS A 123 2.82 10.91 -13.37
C LYS A 123 3.54 9.56 -13.44
N MET A 124 3.60 8.82 -12.33
CA MET A 124 4.26 7.51 -12.28
C MET A 124 3.51 6.43 -13.08
N TYR A 125 2.19 6.58 -13.27
CA TYR A 125 1.35 5.63 -14.00
C TYR A 125 0.92 6.14 -15.38
N CYS A 126 0.91 7.46 -15.59
CA CYS A 126 0.44 8.12 -16.80
C CYS A 126 1.55 8.49 -17.79
N THR A 127 2.81 8.12 -17.54
CA THR A 127 3.98 8.43 -18.39
C THR A 127 3.96 7.78 -19.79
N CYS A 128 2.85 7.14 -20.18
CA CYS A 128 2.65 6.53 -21.49
C CYS A 128 1.34 6.96 -22.18
N TYR A 129 0.81 8.15 -21.88
CA TYR A 129 -0.09 8.84 -22.80
C TYR A 129 0.73 9.80 -23.68
N GLY A 130 1.38 9.22 -24.69
CA GLY A 130 2.01 9.90 -25.81
C GLY A 130 1.63 9.19 -27.10
#